data_AF-A0A6P0XTK7-F1
#
_entry.id   AF-A0A6P0XTK7-F1
#
_cell.length_a   1.000
_cell.length_b   1.000
_cell.length_c   1.000
_cell.angle_alpha   90.00
_cell.angle_beta   90.00
_cell.angle_gamma   90.00
#
_symmetry.space_group_name_H-M   'P 1'
#
loop_
_entity.id
_entity.type
_entity.pdbx_description
1 polymer ?
#
loop_
_entity_poly.entity_id
_entity_poly.type
_entity_poly.pdbx_seq_one_letter_code
_entity_poly.pdbx_strand_id
1 'polypeptide(L)'
;DNVNLAARLEGLTKFYGVSIIISEAVFNNLVDANQYQIRFLDRVQVKGRNHPIKIYEVMDGETESLLNLKRQVQSNFSQGVLHYQQQEFTMAKEYFQKVLTVNPSDRVAEIYLERVNNFLSEGTPTNWQGVTIWNQK
;
A
#
# COMPACT_ATOMS: atom_id res chain seq x y z
N ASP A 1 23.06 -5.38 5.04
CA ASP A 1 23.01 -3.90 5.04
C ASP A 1 21.64 -3.35 5.43
N ASN A 2 21.46 -3.03 6.72
CA ASN A 2 20.25 -2.38 7.23
C ASN A 2 20.22 -0.86 6.94
N VAL A 3 21.38 -0.23 6.77
CA VAL A 3 21.53 1.21 6.50
C VAL A 3 20.88 1.61 5.16
N ASN A 4 20.95 0.73 4.15
CA ASN A 4 20.37 0.99 2.83
C ASN A 4 18.84 0.78 2.81
N LEU A 5 18.27 0.07 3.79
CA LEU A 5 16.82 -0.15 3.87
C LEU A 5 16.11 1.10 4.42
N ALA A 6 16.69 1.77 5.42
CA ALA A 6 16.09 2.95 6.04
C ALA A 6 15.89 4.11 5.03
N ALA A 7 16.91 4.45 4.26
CA ALA A 7 16.81 5.50 3.23
C ALA A 7 15.79 5.18 2.12
N ARG A 8 15.60 3.89 1.80
CA ARG A 8 14.59 3.46 0.82
C ARG A 8 13.19 3.53 1.38
N LEU A 9 13.01 3.19 2.66
CA LEU A 9 11.73 3.37 3.34
C LEU A 9 11.33 4.85 3.40
N GLU A 10 12.29 5.77 3.53
CA GLU A 10 12.03 7.22 3.45
C GLU A 10 11.56 7.67 2.05
N GLY A 11 12.13 7.13 0.97
CA GLY A 11 11.60 7.36 -0.37
C GLY A 11 10.17 6.85 -0.54
N LEU A 12 9.87 5.70 0.07
CA LEU A 12 8.55 5.08 0.05
C LEU A 12 7.51 5.85 0.87
N THR A 13 7.85 6.38 2.05
CA THR A 13 6.92 7.20 2.86
C THR A 13 6.45 8.41 2.06
N LYS A 14 7.37 9.09 1.38
CA LYS A 14 7.04 10.22 0.49
C LYS A 14 6.17 9.80 -0.68
N PHE A 15 6.45 8.67 -1.31
CA PHE A 15 5.68 8.18 -2.45
C PHE A 15 4.25 7.79 -2.09
N TYR A 16 4.09 7.01 -1.03
CA TYR A 16 2.78 6.57 -0.55
C TYR A 16 2.03 7.65 0.24
N GLY A 17 2.69 8.76 0.60
CA GLY A 17 2.09 9.86 1.35
C GLY A 17 1.70 9.47 2.78
N VAL A 18 2.56 8.69 3.46
CA VAL A 18 2.32 8.20 4.82
C VAL A 18 3.48 8.57 5.74
N SER A 19 3.19 8.72 7.04
CA SER A 19 4.18 9.16 8.03
C SER A 19 5.23 8.10 8.36
N ILE A 20 4.80 6.84 8.52
CA ILE A 20 5.65 5.74 8.96
C ILE A 20 5.37 4.50 8.10
N ILE A 21 6.43 3.88 7.57
CA ILE A 21 6.37 2.58 6.93
C ILE A 21 7.20 1.57 7.70
N ILE A 22 6.62 0.39 7.96
CA ILE A 22 7.32 -0.78 8.48
C ILE A 22 7.32 -1.91 7.44
N SER A 23 8.37 -2.74 7.49
CA SER A 23 8.46 -3.93 6.64
C SER A 23 7.68 -5.11 7.23
N GLU A 24 7.36 -6.11 6.40
CA GLU A 24 6.79 -7.40 6.84
C GLU A 24 7.57 -8.06 7.97
N ALA A 25 8.90 -7.95 7.95
CA ALA A 25 9.74 -8.51 9.01
C ALA A 25 9.51 -7.82 10.36
N VAL A 26 9.29 -6.50 10.37
CA VAL A 26 8.96 -5.77 11.60
C VAL A 26 7.55 -6.10 12.05
N PHE A 27 6.59 -6.09 11.12
CA PHE A 27 5.19 -6.43 11.39
C PHE A 27 5.05 -7.82 12.04
N ASN A 28 5.74 -8.83 11.50
CA ASN A 28 5.69 -10.20 12.02
C ASN A 28 6.39 -10.38 13.39
N ASN A 29 7.21 -9.43 13.82
CA ASN A 29 7.90 -9.46 15.12
C ASN A 29 7.18 -8.62 16.19
N LEU A 30 6.03 -8.01 15.87
CA LEU A 30 5.20 -7.34 16.87
C LEU A 30 4.59 -8.39 17.81
N VAL A 31 4.67 -8.14 19.13
CA VAL A 31 4.08 -9.03 20.15
C VAL A 31 2.57 -9.11 19.98
N ASP A 32 1.93 -7.98 19.67
CA ASP A 32 0.50 -7.89 19.39
C ASP A 32 0.23 -6.75 18.40
N ALA A 33 0.00 -7.11 17.14
CA ALA A 33 -0.27 -6.15 16.08
C ALA A 33 -1.60 -5.40 16.27
N ASN A 34 -2.55 -5.93 17.07
CA ASN A 34 -3.85 -5.29 17.29
C ASN A 34 -3.76 -4.05 18.19
N GLN A 35 -2.63 -3.85 18.88
CA GLN A 35 -2.38 -2.65 19.69
C GLN A 35 -2.03 -1.42 18.84
N TYR A 36 -1.75 -1.62 17.55
CA TYR A 36 -1.31 -0.56 16.64
C TYR A 36 -2.32 -0.36 15.51
N GLN A 37 -2.43 0.86 15.01
CA GLN A 37 -3.25 1.18 13.85
C GLN A 37 -2.45 0.92 12.58
N ILE A 38 -2.47 -0.33 12.08
CA ILE A 38 -1.65 -0.76 10.95
C ILE A 38 -2.51 -1.07 9.72
N ARG A 39 -2.06 -0.61 8.53
CA ARG A 39 -2.69 -0.93 7.24
C ARG A 39 -1.64 -1.43 6.25
N PHE A 40 -1.95 -2.50 5.53
CA PHE A 40 -1.10 -2.96 4.41
C PHE A 40 -1.06 -1.88 3.31
N LEU A 41 0.14 -1.60 2.79
CA LEU A 41 0.30 -0.64 1.70
C LEU A 41 0.48 -1.35 0.36
N ASP A 42 1.53 -2.15 0.22
CA ASP A 42 1.94 -2.69 -1.07
C ASP A 42 2.94 -3.84 -0.90
N ARG A 43 3.17 -4.57 -1.99
CA ARG A 43 4.28 -5.50 -2.14
C ARG A 43 5.30 -4.88 -3.09
N VAL A 44 6.43 -4.47 -2.54
CA VAL A 44 7.45 -3.70 -3.27
C VAL A 44 8.72 -4.52 -3.47
N GLN A 45 9.34 -4.41 -4.65
CA GLN A 45 10.70 -4.85 -4.88
C GLN A 45 11.60 -3.63 -4.98
N VAL A 46 12.45 -3.45 -3.97
CA VAL A 46 13.44 -2.37 -3.93
C VAL A 46 14.75 -2.80 -4.59
N LYS A 47 15.46 -1.85 -5.19
CA LYS A 47 16.77 -2.07 -5.82
C LYS A 47 17.71 -2.90 -4.94
N GLY A 48 18.32 -3.95 -5.50
CA GLY A 48 19.27 -4.81 -4.79
C GLY A 48 18.62 -5.87 -3.89
N ARG A 49 17.29 -6.04 -3.93
CA ARG A 49 16.62 -7.24 -3.38
C ARG A 49 16.04 -8.11 -4.49
N ASN A 50 16.30 -9.41 -4.37
CA ASN A 50 15.78 -10.42 -5.31
C ASN A 50 14.33 -10.79 -5.03
N HIS A 51 13.87 -10.61 -3.78
CA HIS A 51 12.51 -10.95 -3.36
C HIS A 51 11.73 -9.69 -2.97
N PRO A 52 10.49 -9.53 -3.45
CA PRO A 52 9.59 -8.48 -3.00
C PRO A 52 9.30 -8.60 -1.51
N ILE A 53 9.08 -7.46 -0.85
CA ILE A 53 8.69 -7.39 0.56
C ILE A 53 7.33 -6.72 0.67
N LYS A 54 6.52 -7.14 1.65
CA LYS A 54 5.33 -6.37 2.03
C LYS A 54 5.73 -5.19 2.91
N ILE A 55 5.01 -4.10 2.73
CA ILE A 55 5.16 -2.89 3.53
C ILE A 55 3.80 -2.47 4.08
N TYR A 56 3.83 -1.85 5.26
CA TYR A 56 2.65 -1.46 6.02
C TYR A 56 2.85 -0.04 6.53
N GLU A 57 1.78 0.74 6.61
CA GLU A 57 1.81 2.01 7.35
C GLU A 57 1.43 1.79 8.81
N VAL A 58 2.03 2.58 9.69
CA VAL A 58 1.66 2.71 11.11
C VAL A 58 1.03 4.09 11.28
N MET A 59 -0.22 4.14 11.72
CA MET A 59 -1.05 5.34 11.71
C MET A 59 -1.22 5.97 13.09
N ASP A 60 -0.64 5.39 14.14
CA ASP A 60 -0.80 5.81 15.54
C ASP A 60 -0.39 7.28 15.81
N GLY A 61 0.43 7.88 14.95
CA GLY A 61 0.81 9.30 15.02
C GLY A 61 -0.08 10.27 14.22
N GLU A 62 -1.09 9.77 13.50
CA GLU A 62 -1.98 10.59 12.69
C GLU A 62 -3.04 11.30 13.55
N THR A 63 -3.65 12.36 12.99
CA THR A 63 -4.76 13.04 13.68
C THR A 63 -5.98 12.13 13.82
N GLU A 64 -6.76 12.30 14.88
CA GLU A 64 -7.97 11.48 15.11
C GLU A 64 -8.98 11.61 13.95
N SER A 65 -9.06 12.77 13.31
CA SER A 65 -9.92 12.96 12.13
C SER A 65 -9.47 12.11 10.95
N LEU A 66 -8.16 12.05 10.67
CA LEU A 66 -7.62 11.23 9.58
C LEU A 66 -7.72 9.74 9.91
N LEU A 67 -7.45 9.35 11.16
CA LEU A 67 -7.64 7.98 11.63
C LEU A 67 -9.07 7.50 11.43
N ASN A 68 -10.06 8.32 11.76
CA ASN A 68 -11.47 7.97 11.58
C ASN A 68 -11.86 7.80 10.10
N LEU A 69 -11.34 8.66 9.21
CA LEU A 69 -11.51 8.47 7.76
C LEU A 69 -10.90 7.14 7.30
N LYS A 70 -9.66 6.84 7.70
CA LYS A 70 -8.98 5.59 7.34
C LYS A 70 -9.70 4.35 7.88
N ARG A 71 -10.19 4.39 9.12
CA ARG A 71 -11.02 3.32 9.73
C ARG A 71 -12.32 3.11 8.94
N GLN A 72 -13.01 4.18 8.55
CA GLN A 72 -14.27 4.10 7.81
C GLN A 72 -14.10 3.41 6.44
N VAL A 73 -12.96 3.64 5.78
CA VAL A 73 -12.68 3.08 4.45
C VAL A 73 -11.87 1.78 4.48
N GLN A 74 -11.42 1.32 5.64
CA GLN A 74 -10.49 0.19 5.79
C GLN A 74 -10.98 -1.08 5.10
N SER A 75 -12.27 -1.39 5.23
CA SER A 75 -12.86 -2.58 4.60
C SER A 75 -12.84 -2.47 3.06
N ASN A 76 -13.30 -1.34 2.52
CA ASN A 76 -13.26 -1.10 1.07
C ASN A 76 -11.82 -1.11 0.53
N PHE A 77 -10.88 -0.49 1.25
CA PHE A 77 -9.47 -0.50 0.86
C PHE A 77 -8.91 -1.93 0.80
N SER A 78 -9.19 -2.74 1.83
CA SER A 78 -8.71 -4.12 1.90
C SER A 78 -9.30 -4.99 0.78
N GLN A 79 -10.58 -4.81 0.45
CA GLN A 79 -11.21 -5.49 -0.70
C GLN A 79 -10.61 -5.03 -2.04
N GLY A 80 -10.34 -3.73 -2.20
CA GLY A 80 -9.66 -3.21 -3.40
C GLY A 80 -8.30 -3.86 -3.63
N VAL A 81 -7.49 -3.97 -2.56
CA VAL A 81 -6.19 -4.65 -2.62
C VAL A 81 -6.33 -6.14 -2.94
N LEU A 82 -7.33 -6.81 -2.35
CA LEU A 82 -7.58 -8.23 -2.60
C LEU A 82 -7.94 -8.50 -4.07
N HIS A 83 -8.85 -7.73 -4.65
CA HIS A 83 -9.22 -7.83 -6.06
C HIS A 83 -8.07 -7.45 -6.99
N TYR A 84 -7.27 -6.43 -6.62
CA TYR A 84 -6.07 -6.05 -7.35
C TYR A 84 -5.09 -7.20 -7.46
N GLN A 85 -4.82 -7.91 -6.35
CA GLN A 85 -3.91 -9.06 -6.33
C GLN A 85 -4.43 -10.25 -7.16
N GLN A 86 -5.75 -10.38 -7.29
CA GLN A 86 -6.41 -11.41 -8.10
C GLN A 86 -6.59 -11.03 -9.58
N GLN A 87 -6.09 -9.85 -10.00
CA GLN A 87 -6.26 -9.30 -11.35
C GLN A 87 -7.72 -9.00 -11.72
N GLU A 88 -8.60 -8.87 -10.72
CA GLU A 88 -9.99 -8.50 -10.88
C GLU A 88 -10.12 -6.96 -10.91
N PHE A 89 -9.46 -6.34 -11.89
CA PHE A 89 -9.22 -4.89 -11.90
C PHE A 89 -10.48 -4.03 -11.93
N THR A 90 -11.55 -4.50 -12.58
CA THR A 90 -12.85 -3.81 -12.55
C THR A 90 -13.40 -3.74 -11.12
N MET A 91 -13.34 -4.84 -10.37
CA MET A 91 -13.77 -4.87 -8.96
C MET A 91 -12.84 -4.01 -8.10
N ALA A 92 -11.52 -4.13 -8.29
CA ALA A 92 -10.55 -3.32 -7.58
C ALA A 92 -10.82 -1.82 -7.75
N LYS A 93 -11.10 -1.38 -8.99
CA LYS A 93 -11.46 0.00 -9.33
C LYS A 93 -12.64 0.50 -8.51
N GLU A 94 -13.73 -0.27 -8.47
CA GLU A 94 -14.95 0.11 -7.73
C GLU A 94 -14.66 0.31 -6.24
N TYR A 95 -13.89 -0.59 -5.64
CA TYR A 95 -13.53 -0.48 -4.22
C TYR A 95 -12.64 0.73 -3.93
N PHE A 96 -11.62 1.01 -4.76
CA PHE A 96 -10.79 2.19 -4.57
C PHE A 96 -11.56 3.50 -4.80
N GLN A 97 -12.54 3.53 -5.73
CA GLN A 97 -13.43 4.68 -5.89
C GLN A 97 -14.33 4.90 -4.66
N LYS A 98 -14.81 3.83 -4.01
CA LYS A 98 -15.55 3.93 -2.73
C LYS A 98 -14.65 4.51 -1.62
N VAL A 99 -13.38 4.12 -1.57
CA VAL A 99 -12.40 4.71 -0.63
C VAL A 99 -12.27 6.21 -0.87
N LEU A 100 -11.99 6.61 -2.12
CA LEU A 100 -11.75 8.01 -2.48
C LEU A 100 -12.99 8.89 -2.40
N THR A 101 -14.20 8.32 -2.41
CA THR A 101 -15.44 9.06 -2.16
C THR A 101 -15.53 9.54 -0.71
N VAL A 102 -15.05 8.73 0.24
CA VAL A 102 -15.09 9.04 1.69
C VAL A 102 -13.81 9.74 2.14
N ASN A 103 -12.65 9.31 1.66
CA ASN A 103 -11.35 9.92 1.91
C ASN A 103 -10.66 10.29 0.58
N PRO A 104 -11.00 11.44 -0.03
CA PRO A 104 -10.43 11.87 -1.31
C PRO A 104 -8.91 12.05 -1.30
N SER A 105 -8.34 12.25 -0.11
CA SER A 105 -6.90 12.45 0.09
C SER A 105 -6.15 11.14 0.39
N ASP A 106 -6.78 9.97 0.27
CA ASP A 106 -6.10 8.69 0.46
C ASP A 106 -5.15 8.39 -0.71
N ARG A 107 -3.91 8.86 -0.57
CA ARG A 107 -2.87 8.73 -1.59
C ARG A 107 -2.61 7.29 -2.04
N VAL A 108 -2.74 6.33 -1.12
CA VAL A 108 -2.50 4.92 -1.44
C VAL A 108 -3.62 4.37 -2.32
N ALA A 109 -4.87 4.72 -2.04
CA ALA A 109 -6.00 4.34 -2.87
C ALA A 109 -5.93 4.98 -4.27
N GLU A 110 -5.46 6.23 -4.36
CA GLU A 110 -5.20 6.92 -5.63
C GLU A 110 -4.15 6.17 -6.47
N ILE A 111 -3.02 5.79 -5.88
CA ILE A 111 -1.96 5.02 -6.55
C ILE A 111 -2.51 3.69 -7.08
N TYR A 112 -3.30 2.97 -6.29
CA TYR A 112 -3.92 1.73 -6.76
C TYR A 112 -4.90 1.98 -7.91
N LEU A 113 -5.72 3.02 -7.83
CA LEU A 113 -6.68 3.37 -8.87
C LEU A 113 -5.97 3.72 -10.19
N GLU A 114 -4.87 4.46 -10.14
CA GLU A 114 -4.03 4.76 -11.31
C GLU A 114 -3.51 3.47 -11.96
N ARG A 115 -2.92 2.56 -11.17
CA ARG A 115 -2.40 1.28 -11.67
C ARG A 115 -3.50 0.41 -12.28
N VAL A 116 -4.65 0.34 -11.62
CA VAL A 116 -5.83 -0.39 -12.09
C VAL A 116 -6.31 0.16 -13.44
N ASN A 117 -6.38 1.49 -13.59
CA ASN A 117 -6.77 2.09 -14.86
C ASN A 117 -5.77 1.77 -15.97
N ASN A 118 -4.46 1.82 -15.70
CA ASN A 118 -3.43 1.46 -16.67
C ASN A 118 -3.56 -0.01 -17.11
N PHE A 119 -3.82 -0.94 -16.17
CA PHE A 119 -4.01 -2.35 -16.53
C PHE A 119 -5.30 -2.60 -17.32
N LEU A 120 -6.36 -1.85 -17.06
CA LEU A 120 -7.59 -1.93 -17.85
C LEU A 120 -7.41 -1.38 -19.27
N SER A 121 -6.53 -0.40 -19.48
CA SER A 121 -6.28 0.18 -20.81
C SER A 121 -5.19 -0.54 -21.61
N GLU A 122 -4.10 -0.96 -20.96
CA GLU A 122 -2.89 -1.49 -21.60
C GLU A 122 -2.73 -3.01 -21.41
N GLY A 123 -3.54 -3.62 -20.55
CA GLY A 123 -3.42 -5.01 -20.14
C GLY A 123 -2.41 -5.23 -19.01
N THR A 124 -2.35 -6.45 -18.48
CA THR A 124 -1.35 -6.86 -17.51
C THR A 124 -0.16 -7.55 -18.15
N PRO A 125 1.06 -7.37 -17.61
CA PRO A 125 2.19 -8.22 -17.98
C PRO A 125 1.89 -9.70 -17.72
N THR A 126 2.32 -10.59 -18.63
CA THR A 126 2.05 -12.05 -18.58
C THR A 126 2.42 -12.72 -17.25
N ASN A 127 3.42 -12.19 -16.54
CA ASN A 127 3.90 -12.72 -15.26
C ASN A 127 3.73 -11.71 -14.11
N TRP A 128 2.69 -10.90 -14.17
CA TRP A 128 2.43 -9.91 -13.13
C TRP A 128 2.04 -10.59 -11.81
N GLN A 129 2.74 -10.26 -10.72
CA GLN A 129 2.59 -10.90 -9.41
C GLN A 129 2.12 -9.92 -8.31
N GLY A 130 1.49 -8.81 -8.68
CA GLY A 130 1.11 -7.80 -7.69
C GLY A 130 2.30 -7.09 -7.06
N VAL A 131 3.42 -6.97 -7.78
CA VAL A 131 4.67 -6.38 -7.25
C VAL A 131 4.94 -5.04 -7.91
N THR A 132 5.13 -4.03 -7.07
CA THR A 132 5.62 -2.71 -7.49
C THR A 132 7.15 -2.71 -7.53
N ILE A 133 7.72 -2.43 -8.70
CA ILE A 133 9.17 -2.27 -8.84
C ILE A 133 9.56 -0.84 -8.45
N TRP A 134 10.35 -0.70 -7.39
CA TRP A 134 10.82 0.58 -6.87
C TRP A 134 12.29 0.81 -7.22
N ASN A 135 12.53 1.66 -8.23
CA ASN A 135 13.85 1.89 -8.81
C ASN A 135 14.46 3.27 -8.51
N GLN A 136 13.93 4.01 -7.53
CA GLN A 136 14.49 5.33 -7.20
C GLN A 136 15.95 5.20 -6.69
N LYS A 137 16.80 6.14 -7.13
CA LYS A 137 18.24 6.20 -6.85
C LYS A 137 18.53 6.50 -5.39
#